data_AF-A0A948E5Z9-F1
#
_entry.id   AF-A0A948E5Z9-F1
#
_cell.length_a   1.000
_cell.length_b   1.000
_cell.length_c   1.000
_cell.angle_alpha   90.00
_cell.angle_beta   90.00
_cell.angle_gamma   90.00
#
_symmetry.space_group_name_H-M   'P 1'
#
loop_
_entity.id
_entity.type
_entity.pdbx_description
1 polymer ?
#
loop_
_entity_poly.entity_id
_entity_poly.type
_entity_poly.pdbx_seq_one_letter_code
_entity_poly.pdbx_strand_id
1 'polypeptide(L)'
;ELVCSNSLKSDDTARPAGQLKNELLTLGSLLMEAASLTRVPAGCALAVDRDQFAAHVQSRLESHPNITFIRKEITEIPQQNAIIATGPLTSPALFSVLQEKIGDNGYFYDAIAPVVETDSIDFSNAYYGNRWGKGDDPMAYINCPLDREQFEALVVAIRESAKVPLRSFEDPKYFESCLPVEVMAERGMDVLRYGPLRPIGLRHPETGEKPWAVLQLRTENSHRSSYNLVGFQTRMTYPEQDRVIKLIPALREAVILRHGEMHRNSFFNAPVALEGGMKIPGLRSVYLSGLLLGVEGYVESIAAGLLTAMYLLADLSGTTLPALPQTTCMGGLQSHISIPSGQYSPTNVHFGLWPRIDGKMPKKHRHEALIKRSQQDFTAWYNTLPPLFQVQ
;
A
#
# COMPACT_ATOMS: atom_id res chain seq x y z
N GLU A 1 4.71 7.97 9.46
CA GLU A 1 4.88 8.71 8.20
C GLU A 1 4.38 7.87 7.02
N LEU A 2 3.84 8.49 5.97
CA LEU A 2 3.48 7.83 4.72
C LEU A 2 4.50 8.19 3.63
N VAL A 3 5.45 7.30 3.38
CA VAL A 3 6.65 7.61 2.57
C VAL A 3 6.46 7.57 1.04
N CYS A 4 5.38 6.97 0.55
CA CYS A 4 5.08 6.81 -0.87
C CYS A 4 3.71 7.44 -1.15
N SER A 5 2.70 6.65 -1.52
CA SER A 5 1.34 7.11 -1.83
C SER A 5 0.61 7.62 -0.58
N ASN A 6 -0.10 8.74 -0.69
CA ASN A 6 -1.02 9.20 0.36
C ASN A 6 -2.35 8.42 0.41
N SER A 7 -2.55 7.46 -0.51
CA SER A 7 -3.73 6.60 -0.52
C SER A 7 -3.51 5.31 0.26
N LEU A 8 -4.51 5.00 1.07
CA LEU A 8 -4.72 3.75 1.77
C LEU A 8 -5.62 2.79 0.96
N LYS A 9 -5.58 2.84 -0.38
CA LYS A 9 -6.40 2.03 -1.31
C LYS A 9 -7.92 2.31 -1.20
N SER A 10 -8.72 1.53 -1.92
CA SER A 10 -10.20 1.63 -2.03
C SER A 10 -10.88 1.69 -0.66
N ASP A 11 -11.87 2.58 -0.51
CA ASP A 11 -12.72 2.68 0.69
C ASP A 11 -14.02 1.85 0.57
N ASP A 12 -14.30 1.34 -0.63
CA ASP A 12 -15.42 0.45 -0.92
C ASP A 12 -15.30 -0.87 -0.14
N THR A 13 -16.21 -1.09 0.82
CA THR A 13 -16.28 -2.30 1.66
C THR A 13 -16.70 -3.54 0.87
N ALA A 14 -17.18 -3.39 -0.37
CA ALA A 14 -17.35 -4.50 -1.31
C ALA A 14 -16.03 -4.96 -1.95
N ARG A 15 -14.89 -4.37 -1.55
CA ARG A 15 -13.54 -4.81 -1.93
C ARG A 15 -12.70 -5.16 -0.71
N PRO A 16 -11.73 -6.10 -0.84
CA PRO A 16 -10.91 -6.54 0.28
C PRO A 16 -10.20 -5.41 1.02
N ALA A 17 -9.67 -4.39 0.31
CA ALA A 17 -9.01 -3.25 0.95
C ALA A 17 -9.96 -2.38 1.79
N GLY A 18 -11.20 -2.16 1.35
CA GLY A 18 -12.20 -1.42 2.13
C GLY A 18 -12.72 -2.26 3.29
N GLN A 19 -12.94 -3.56 3.08
CA GLN A 19 -13.34 -4.48 4.14
C GLN A 19 -12.27 -4.60 5.23
N LEU A 20 -10.97 -4.64 4.88
CA LEU A 20 -9.89 -4.66 5.87
C LEU A 20 -9.91 -3.41 6.76
N LYS A 21 -10.14 -2.23 6.19
CA LYS A 21 -10.29 -1.00 6.99
C LYS A 21 -11.49 -1.07 7.92
N ASN A 22 -12.60 -1.63 7.46
CA ASN A 22 -13.77 -1.83 8.31
C ASN A 22 -13.44 -2.76 9.49
N GLU A 23 -12.74 -3.88 9.25
CA GLU A 23 -12.27 -4.77 10.33
C GLU A 23 -11.38 -4.02 11.33
N LEU A 24 -10.44 -3.19 10.85
CA LEU A 24 -9.57 -2.37 11.69
C LEU A 24 -10.32 -1.29 12.49
N LEU A 25 -11.32 -0.64 11.88
CA LEU A 25 -12.17 0.34 12.56
C LEU A 25 -13.00 -0.34 13.66
N THR A 26 -13.57 -1.52 13.40
CA THR A 26 -14.29 -2.31 14.42
C THR A 26 -13.38 -2.69 15.59
N LEU A 27 -12.09 -2.92 15.33
CA LEU A 27 -11.07 -3.18 16.36
C LEU A 27 -10.43 -1.91 16.94
N GLY A 28 -10.97 -0.72 16.67
CA GLY A 28 -10.55 0.52 17.33
C GLY A 28 -9.18 1.03 16.86
N SER A 29 -8.82 0.80 15.60
CA SER A 29 -7.54 1.24 15.05
C SER A 29 -7.40 2.76 15.05
N LEU A 30 -6.50 3.26 15.91
CA LEU A 30 -6.06 4.66 15.95
C LEU A 30 -5.65 5.20 14.57
N LEU A 31 -4.98 4.37 13.77
CA LEU A 31 -4.46 4.78 12.47
C LEU A 31 -5.58 4.91 11.42
N MET A 32 -6.66 4.11 11.52
CA MET A 32 -7.83 4.30 10.65
C MET A 32 -8.70 5.49 11.09
N GLU A 33 -8.78 5.76 12.39
CA GLU A 33 -9.39 6.98 12.93
C GLU A 33 -8.64 8.22 12.41
N ALA A 34 -7.32 8.26 12.57
CA ALA A 34 -6.47 9.34 12.07
C ALA A 34 -6.65 9.54 10.56
N ALA A 35 -6.68 8.46 9.78
CA ALA A 35 -6.88 8.55 8.34
C ALA A 35 -8.25 9.14 7.95
N SER A 36 -9.28 8.87 8.76
CA SER A 36 -10.61 9.44 8.55
C SER A 36 -10.63 10.94 8.84
N LEU A 37 -9.95 11.37 9.91
CA LEU A 37 -9.85 12.78 10.32
C LEU A 37 -9.05 13.64 9.35
N THR A 38 -8.03 13.06 8.71
CA THR A 38 -7.13 13.78 7.80
C THR A 38 -7.40 13.45 6.34
N ARG A 39 -8.62 13.00 6.02
CA ARG A 39 -9.02 12.58 4.68
C ARG A 39 -8.92 13.74 3.69
N VAL A 40 -8.40 13.45 2.50
CA VAL A 40 -8.45 14.35 1.33
C VAL A 40 -9.19 13.69 0.16
N PRO A 41 -9.74 14.49 -0.77
CA PRO A 41 -10.42 13.98 -1.96
C PRO A 41 -9.60 12.96 -2.78
N ALA A 42 -10.14 11.76 -3.02
CA ALA A 42 -9.45 10.71 -3.80
C ALA A 42 -10.38 9.73 -4.54
N GLY A 43 -11.59 10.17 -4.92
CA GLY A 43 -12.58 9.35 -5.61
C GLY A 43 -13.05 8.20 -4.72
N CYS A 44 -12.90 6.94 -5.16
CA CYS A 44 -13.31 5.76 -4.37
C CYS A 44 -12.22 5.25 -3.40
N ALA A 45 -11.09 5.94 -3.27
CA ALA A 45 -10.01 5.58 -2.35
C ALA A 45 -10.05 6.45 -1.09
N LEU A 46 -9.57 5.90 0.02
CA LEU A 46 -9.19 6.71 1.18
C LEU A 46 -7.80 7.26 0.90
N ALA A 47 -7.67 8.57 0.79
CA ALA A 47 -6.39 9.25 0.81
C ALA A 47 -6.37 10.27 1.94
N VAL A 48 -5.17 10.58 2.43
CA VAL A 48 -4.97 11.45 3.57
C VAL A 48 -4.02 12.59 3.25
N ASP A 49 -4.15 13.69 3.96
CA ASP A 49 -3.09 14.68 4.09
C ASP A 49 -1.96 14.06 4.94
N ARG A 50 -0.77 13.89 4.36
CA ARG A 50 0.33 13.15 5.01
C ARG A 50 0.83 13.82 6.28
N ASP A 51 0.94 15.14 6.24
CA ASP A 51 1.54 15.91 7.34
C ASP A 51 0.55 15.97 8.50
N GLN A 52 -0.72 16.22 8.20
CA GLN A 52 -1.78 16.16 9.21
C GLN A 52 -1.92 14.75 9.79
N PHE A 53 -1.87 13.70 8.96
CA PHE A 53 -1.92 12.30 9.41
C PHE A 53 -0.77 12.00 10.36
N ALA A 54 0.47 12.30 9.97
CA ALA A 54 1.65 12.05 10.77
C ALA A 54 1.63 12.85 12.09
N ALA A 55 1.26 14.13 12.04
CA ALA A 55 1.16 15.00 13.20
C ALA A 55 0.08 14.51 14.19
N HIS A 56 -1.09 14.09 13.69
CA HIS A 56 -2.16 13.55 14.52
C HIS A 56 -1.72 12.27 15.24
N VAL A 57 -1.11 11.34 14.51
CA VAL A 57 -0.59 10.08 15.10
C VAL A 57 0.49 10.37 16.14
N GLN A 58 1.45 11.23 15.83
CA GLN A 58 2.51 11.60 16.77
C GLN A 58 1.93 12.23 18.04
N SER A 59 1.03 13.21 17.91
CA SER A 59 0.41 13.88 19.06
C SER A 59 -0.35 12.90 19.96
N ARG A 60 -1.13 11.98 19.38
CA ARG A 60 -1.87 10.97 20.14
C ARG A 60 -0.95 10.06 20.94
N LEU A 61 0.14 9.60 20.33
CA LEU A 61 1.10 8.73 21.00
C LEU A 61 1.92 9.49 22.07
N GLU A 62 2.38 10.72 21.78
CA GLU A 62 3.14 11.56 22.72
C GLU A 62 2.32 11.97 23.95
N SER A 63 0.99 12.14 23.80
CA SER A 63 0.10 12.45 24.92
C SER A 63 -0.30 11.23 25.76
N HIS A 64 0.02 10.00 25.34
CA HIS A 64 -0.49 8.80 25.98
C HIS A 64 0.31 8.49 27.27
N PRO A 65 -0.32 8.37 28.45
CA PRO A 65 0.39 8.29 29.73
C PRO A 65 1.24 7.01 29.88
N ASN A 66 0.92 5.95 29.15
CA ASN A 66 1.64 4.68 29.19
C ASN A 66 2.65 4.51 28.03
N ILE A 67 2.91 5.54 27.23
CA ILE A 67 3.88 5.49 26.13
C ILE A 67 5.07 6.39 26.46
N THR A 68 6.28 5.86 26.30
CA THR A 68 7.52 6.62 26.44
C THR A 68 8.31 6.53 25.14
N PHE A 69 8.75 7.67 24.62
CA PHE A 69 9.54 7.74 23.39
C PHE A 69 11.03 7.70 23.69
N ILE A 70 11.72 6.79 23.02
CA ILE A 70 13.19 6.71 23.04
C ILE A 70 13.67 6.86 21.60
N ARG A 71 14.26 8.00 21.27
CA ARG A 71 14.84 8.29 19.95
C ARG A 71 16.24 7.68 19.87
N LYS A 72 16.32 6.40 19.56
CA LYS A 72 17.58 5.63 19.47
C LYS A 72 17.48 4.56 18.39
N GLU A 73 18.56 4.34 17.65
CA GLU A 73 18.68 3.16 16.80
C GLU A 73 18.84 1.90 17.67
N ILE A 74 17.97 0.92 17.45
CA ILE A 74 18.07 -0.41 18.06
C ILE A 74 18.81 -1.32 17.09
N THR A 75 19.95 -1.83 17.49
CA THR A 75 20.85 -2.66 16.66
C THR A 75 20.88 -4.13 17.07
N GLU A 76 20.15 -4.51 18.12
CA GLU A 76 20.10 -5.86 18.69
C GLU A 76 18.65 -6.30 18.89
N ILE A 77 18.41 -7.62 18.92
CA ILE A 77 17.09 -8.16 19.25
C ILE A 77 16.84 -7.95 20.75
N PRO A 78 15.73 -7.30 21.14
CA PRO A 78 15.41 -7.09 22.55
C PRO A 78 15.30 -8.43 23.32
N GLN A 79 15.88 -8.47 24.52
CA GLN A 79 15.80 -9.63 25.42
C GLN A 79 14.44 -9.73 26.13
N GLN A 80 13.71 -8.61 26.18
CA GLN A 80 12.37 -8.53 26.79
C GLN A 80 11.29 -8.68 25.72
N ASN A 81 10.05 -8.76 26.18
CA ASN A 81 8.87 -8.78 25.33
C ASN A 81 8.84 -7.55 24.41
N ALA A 82 8.72 -7.77 23.09
CA ALA A 82 8.88 -6.71 22.11
C ALA A 82 8.17 -6.99 20.80
N ILE A 83 7.84 -5.92 20.09
CA ILE A 83 7.39 -5.95 18.69
C ILE A 83 8.43 -5.19 17.86
N ILE A 84 9.01 -5.86 16.87
CA ILE A 84 9.94 -5.27 15.91
C ILE A 84 9.17 -4.93 14.64
N ALA A 85 8.92 -3.64 14.44
CA ALA A 85 8.11 -3.09 13.34
C ALA A 85 8.88 -2.03 12.53
N THR A 86 10.16 -2.31 12.22
CA THR A 86 11.08 -1.36 11.59
C THR A 86 10.86 -1.15 10.08
N GLY A 87 9.94 -1.91 9.50
CA GLY A 87 9.47 -1.69 8.12
C GLY A 87 10.53 -2.00 7.05
N PRO A 88 10.31 -1.52 5.81
CA PRO A 88 11.12 -1.89 4.65
C PRO A 88 12.58 -1.43 4.73
N LEU A 89 12.85 -0.33 5.43
CA LEU A 89 14.17 0.28 5.56
C LEU A 89 14.79 -0.04 6.93
N THR A 90 14.62 -1.28 7.38
CA THR A 90 15.27 -1.76 8.61
C THR A 90 16.77 -1.52 8.53
N SER A 91 17.36 -0.94 9.58
CA SER A 91 18.77 -0.54 9.54
C SER A 91 19.68 -1.75 9.29
N PRO A 92 20.81 -1.58 8.58
CA PRO A 92 21.70 -2.69 8.27
C PRO A 92 22.15 -3.45 9.52
N ALA A 93 22.44 -2.73 10.61
CA ALA A 93 22.87 -3.33 11.87
C ALA A 93 21.80 -4.27 12.45
N LEU A 94 20.55 -3.81 12.58
CA LEU A 94 19.46 -4.66 13.08
C LEU A 94 19.11 -5.79 12.11
N PHE A 95 19.11 -5.51 10.81
CA PHE A 95 18.78 -6.51 9.81
C PHE A 95 19.77 -7.68 9.83
N SER A 96 21.07 -7.42 9.98
CA SER A 96 22.09 -8.47 10.11
C SER A 96 21.84 -9.38 11.32
N VAL A 97 21.49 -8.82 12.48
CA VAL A 97 21.19 -9.62 13.68
C VAL A 97 19.90 -10.43 13.52
N LEU A 98 18.86 -9.83 12.92
CA LEU A 98 17.63 -10.54 12.60
C LEU A 98 17.88 -11.68 11.61
N GLN A 99 18.71 -11.44 10.59
CA GLN A 99 19.09 -12.43 9.60
C GLN A 99 19.81 -13.62 10.23
N GLU A 100 20.75 -13.39 11.14
CA GLU A 100 21.45 -14.46 11.85
C GLU A 100 20.50 -15.30 12.72
N LYS A 101 19.54 -14.64 13.40
CA LYS A 101 18.60 -15.31 14.29
C LYS A 101 17.47 -16.06 13.57
N ILE A 102 16.95 -15.51 12.48
CA ILE A 102 15.74 -16.00 11.79
C ILE A 102 16.10 -16.84 10.57
N GLY A 103 17.19 -16.50 9.87
CA GLY A 103 17.60 -17.19 8.65
C GLY A 103 16.81 -16.74 7.43
N ASP A 104 15.92 -17.59 6.91
CA ASP A 104 15.37 -17.46 5.56
C ASP A 104 14.71 -16.09 5.28
N ASN A 105 15.24 -15.37 4.29
CA ASN A 105 14.82 -14.03 3.93
C ASN A 105 14.57 -13.88 2.43
N GLY A 106 13.84 -12.82 2.09
CA GLY A 106 13.58 -12.41 0.73
C GLY A 106 13.68 -10.90 0.57
N TYR A 107 13.70 -10.46 -0.68
CA TYR A 107 13.59 -9.05 -1.02
C TYR A 107 12.73 -8.86 -2.26
N PHE A 108 12.16 -7.66 -2.37
CA PHE A 108 11.49 -7.19 -3.57
C PHE A 108 11.76 -5.69 -3.75
N TYR A 109 11.54 -5.19 -4.95
CA TYR A 109 11.58 -3.76 -5.23
C TYR A 109 10.18 -3.17 -5.29
N ASP A 110 10.03 -2.03 -4.64
CA ASP A 110 8.88 -1.13 -4.80
C ASP A 110 9.37 0.20 -5.38
N ALA A 111 8.54 0.82 -6.20
CA ALA A 111 8.84 2.10 -6.82
C ALA A 111 7.80 3.15 -6.41
N ILE A 112 8.24 4.41 -6.35
CA ILE A 112 7.46 5.57 -5.95
C ILE A 112 7.25 6.42 -7.19
N ALA A 113 6.05 7.01 -7.31
CA ALA A 113 5.72 7.89 -8.41
C ALA A 113 6.06 9.36 -8.08
N PRO A 114 6.43 10.16 -9.09
CA PRO A 114 6.70 11.59 -8.93
C PRO A 114 5.50 12.40 -8.42
N VAL A 115 5.79 13.58 -7.86
CA VAL A 115 4.82 14.60 -7.44
C VAL A 115 5.15 15.94 -8.09
N VAL A 116 4.13 16.60 -8.62
CA VAL A 116 4.24 17.90 -9.30
C VAL A 116 3.50 18.99 -8.55
N GLU A 117 3.96 20.22 -8.72
CA GLU A 117 3.30 21.43 -8.20
C GLU A 117 2.07 21.79 -9.02
N THR A 118 0.98 22.17 -8.35
CA THR A 118 -0.30 22.47 -9.01
C THR A 118 -0.20 23.61 -10.03
N ASP A 119 0.50 24.69 -9.68
CA ASP A 119 0.58 25.91 -10.49
C ASP A 119 1.40 25.69 -11.78
N SER A 120 2.10 24.57 -11.88
CA SER A 120 2.88 24.16 -13.06
C SER A 120 2.09 23.31 -14.07
N ILE A 121 0.82 22.99 -13.78
CA ILE A 121 -0.05 22.16 -14.63
C ILE A 121 -0.80 23.04 -15.63
N ASP A 122 -0.71 22.70 -16.92
CA ASP A 122 -1.47 23.38 -17.98
C ASP A 122 -2.90 22.82 -18.11
N PHE A 123 -3.86 23.53 -17.49
CA PHE A 123 -5.28 23.21 -17.55
C PHE A 123 -5.95 23.47 -18.92
N SER A 124 -5.26 24.05 -19.90
CA SER A 124 -5.76 24.01 -21.29
C SER A 124 -5.64 22.61 -21.91
N ASN A 125 -4.81 21.75 -21.31
CA ASN A 125 -4.58 20.37 -21.73
C ASN A 125 -4.92 19.34 -20.63
N ALA A 126 -5.62 19.76 -19.57
CA ALA A 126 -6.00 18.88 -18.46
C ALA A 126 -7.39 19.22 -17.93
N TYR A 127 -8.07 18.25 -17.34
CA TYR A 127 -9.39 18.45 -16.77
C TYR A 127 -9.59 17.66 -15.48
N TYR A 128 -10.38 18.22 -14.57
CA TYR A 128 -10.82 17.51 -13.38
C TYR A 128 -11.85 16.43 -13.73
N GLY A 129 -11.74 15.26 -13.10
CA GLY A 129 -12.77 14.24 -13.24
C GLY A 129 -12.44 12.88 -12.67
N ASN A 130 -13.45 12.24 -12.09
CA ASN A 130 -13.37 10.87 -11.60
C ASN A 130 -13.84 9.87 -12.67
N ARG A 131 -13.32 8.65 -12.59
CA ARG A 131 -13.80 7.57 -13.46
C ARG A 131 -15.29 7.29 -13.19
N TRP A 132 -16.08 7.20 -14.25
CA TRP A 132 -17.53 7.02 -14.24
C TRP A 132 -18.30 8.10 -13.46
N GLY A 133 -17.68 9.26 -13.19
CA GLY A 133 -18.26 10.29 -12.35
C GLY A 133 -18.49 9.87 -10.89
N LYS A 134 -17.81 8.81 -10.41
CA LYS A 134 -17.98 8.29 -9.05
C LYS A 134 -17.04 8.95 -8.05
N GLY A 135 -17.55 9.22 -6.84
CA GLY A 135 -16.79 9.80 -5.73
C GLY A 135 -17.42 11.11 -5.26
N ASP A 136 -17.20 11.45 -3.99
CA ASP A 136 -17.89 12.57 -3.33
C ASP A 136 -17.38 13.94 -3.81
N ASP A 137 -16.14 13.98 -4.29
CA ASP A 137 -15.51 15.18 -4.84
C ASP A 137 -15.24 15.00 -6.33
N PRO A 138 -15.93 15.75 -7.21
CA PRO A 138 -15.78 15.62 -8.67
C PRO A 138 -14.39 16.06 -9.17
N MET A 139 -13.62 16.76 -8.33
CA MET A 139 -12.28 17.29 -8.61
C MET A 139 -11.18 16.48 -7.92
N ALA A 140 -11.44 15.23 -7.51
CA ALA A 140 -10.44 14.42 -6.81
C ALA A 140 -9.23 14.01 -7.66
N TYR A 141 -9.37 14.01 -8.99
CA TYR A 141 -8.27 13.73 -9.93
C TYR A 141 -8.21 14.80 -11.02
N ILE A 142 -6.98 15.14 -11.41
CA ILE A 142 -6.69 15.83 -12.67
C ILE A 142 -6.37 14.76 -13.71
N ASN A 143 -6.91 14.89 -14.91
CA ASN A 143 -6.66 13.97 -16.02
C ASN A 143 -5.87 14.71 -17.10
N CYS A 144 -4.72 14.14 -17.45
CA CYS A 144 -3.86 14.60 -18.53
C CYS A 144 -4.04 13.64 -19.73
N PRO A 145 -4.97 13.93 -20.65
CA PRO A 145 -5.21 13.11 -21.82
C PRO A 145 -4.02 13.11 -22.77
N LEU A 146 -3.85 11.99 -23.47
CA LEU A 146 -2.91 11.83 -24.56
C LEU A 146 -3.66 11.31 -25.78
N ASP A 147 -3.30 11.82 -26.96
CA ASP A 147 -3.64 11.17 -28.22
C ASP A 147 -2.74 9.94 -28.46
N ARG A 148 -2.86 9.33 -29.65
CA ARG A 148 -2.13 8.11 -29.97
C ARG A 148 -0.64 8.38 -30.13
N GLU A 149 -0.29 9.41 -30.89
CA GLU A 149 1.07 9.78 -31.23
C GLU A 149 1.86 10.23 -29.99
N GLN A 150 1.24 11.05 -29.13
CA GLN A 150 1.79 11.48 -27.84
C GLN A 150 2.00 10.29 -26.90
N PHE A 151 1.05 9.36 -26.84
CA PHE A 151 1.20 8.14 -26.03
C PHE A 151 2.36 7.27 -26.54
N GLU A 152 2.43 7.01 -27.85
CA GLU A 152 3.50 6.19 -28.43
C GLU A 152 4.87 6.84 -28.20
N ALA A 153 4.98 8.17 -28.36
CA ALA A 153 6.21 8.92 -28.06
C ALA A 153 6.60 8.84 -26.57
N LEU A 154 5.63 8.97 -25.66
CA LEU A 154 5.86 8.82 -24.21
C LEU A 154 6.39 7.43 -23.88
N VAL A 155 5.79 6.37 -24.42
CA VAL A 155 6.23 4.99 -24.17
C VAL A 155 7.64 4.74 -24.69
N VAL A 156 7.98 5.25 -25.89
CA VAL A 156 9.34 5.17 -26.43
C VAL A 156 10.33 5.89 -25.52
N ALA A 157 10.01 7.13 -25.12
CA ALA A 157 10.87 7.90 -24.24
C ALA A 157 11.11 7.24 -22.88
N ILE A 158 10.08 6.62 -22.29
CA ILE A 158 10.19 5.81 -21.07
C ILE A 158 11.15 4.64 -21.29
N ARG A 159 11.00 3.90 -22.41
CA ARG A 159 11.85 2.73 -22.71
C ARG A 159 13.31 3.10 -22.94
N GLU A 160 13.57 4.25 -23.55
CA GLU A 160 14.92 4.71 -23.90
C GLU A 160 15.62 5.45 -22.75
N SER A 161 14.88 5.84 -21.72
CA SER A 161 15.42 6.59 -20.59
C SER A 161 16.62 5.91 -19.90
N ALA A 162 17.54 6.71 -19.38
CA ALA A 162 18.53 6.22 -18.42
C ALA A 162 17.85 5.88 -17.08
N LYS A 163 18.17 4.69 -16.55
CA LYS A 163 17.63 4.20 -15.27
C LYS A 163 18.74 4.05 -14.25
N VAL A 164 18.38 4.24 -12.98
CA VAL A 164 19.26 3.88 -11.86
C VAL A 164 19.53 2.36 -11.93
N PRO A 165 20.80 1.93 -11.93
CA PRO A 165 21.13 0.52 -11.98
C PRO A 165 20.74 -0.17 -10.68
N LEU A 166 20.26 -1.42 -10.80
CA LEU A 166 20.21 -2.33 -9.67
C LEU A 166 21.64 -2.71 -9.27
N ARG A 167 21.90 -3.03 -7.99
CA ARG A 167 23.25 -3.48 -7.62
C ARG A 167 23.57 -4.78 -8.35
N SER A 168 24.83 -4.97 -8.73
CA SER A 168 25.28 -6.01 -9.68
C SER A 168 25.04 -7.47 -9.26
N PHE A 169 24.59 -7.71 -8.03
CA PHE A 169 24.28 -9.02 -7.46
C PHE A 169 22.78 -9.23 -7.20
N GLU A 170 21.93 -8.31 -7.63
CA GLU A 170 20.49 -8.31 -7.36
C GLU A 170 19.70 -8.75 -8.61
N ASP A 171 18.85 -9.77 -8.46
CA ASP A 171 17.88 -10.13 -9.49
C ASP A 171 16.71 -9.14 -9.43
N PRO A 172 16.21 -8.63 -10.56
CA PRO A 172 15.05 -7.74 -10.59
C PRO A 172 13.76 -8.49 -10.21
N LYS A 173 13.50 -8.61 -8.91
CA LYS A 173 12.25 -9.12 -8.34
C LYS A 173 11.33 -7.94 -8.02
N TYR A 174 10.49 -7.58 -8.99
CA TYR A 174 9.53 -6.51 -8.80
C TYR A 174 8.25 -7.02 -8.14
N PHE A 175 7.64 -6.18 -7.31
CA PHE A 175 6.29 -6.45 -6.85
C PHE A 175 5.29 -6.18 -7.97
N GLU A 176 4.55 -7.21 -8.42
CA GLU A 176 3.68 -7.11 -9.60
C GLU A 176 2.56 -6.06 -9.46
N SER A 177 2.14 -5.71 -8.24
CA SER A 177 1.16 -4.63 -8.05
C SER A 177 1.79 -3.22 -8.06
N CYS A 178 3.12 -3.09 -8.10
CA CYS A 178 3.84 -1.82 -8.11
C CYS A 178 5.06 -1.85 -9.06
N LEU A 179 4.84 -2.31 -10.30
CA LEU A 179 5.90 -2.34 -11.31
C LEU A 179 6.30 -0.92 -11.74
N PRO A 180 7.59 -0.66 -11.98
CA PRO A 180 8.02 0.58 -12.61
C PRO A 180 7.48 0.72 -14.05
N VAL A 181 7.16 1.95 -14.48
CA VAL A 181 6.57 2.23 -15.80
C VAL A 181 7.46 1.79 -16.96
N GLU A 182 8.77 1.84 -16.79
CA GLU A 182 9.74 1.33 -17.76
C GLU A 182 9.69 -0.18 -17.93
N VAL A 183 9.47 -0.94 -16.85
CA VAL A 183 9.29 -2.40 -16.92
C VAL A 183 7.98 -2.72 -17.63
N MET A 184 6.91 -1.95 -17.35
CA MET A 184 5.64 -2.08 -18.07
C MET A 184 5.80 -1.77 -19.57
N ALA A 185 6.52 -0.70 -19.91
CA ALA A 185 6.76 -0.29 -21.28
C ALA A 185 7.62 -1.29 -22.06
N GLU A 186 8.59 -1.93 -21.42
CA GLU A 186 9.40 -3.03 -21.97
C GLU A 186 8.55 -4.27 -22.28
N ARG A 187 7.53 -4.57 -21.46
CA ARG A 187 6.60 -5.69 -21.68
C ARG A 187 5.67 -5.48 -22.89
N GLY A 188 5.51 -4.24 -23.38
CA GLY A 188 4.80 -3.95 -24.62
C GLY A 188 4.20 -2.54 -24.69
N MET A 189 4.01 -2.04 -25.91
CA MET A 189 3.54 -0.68 -26.20
C MET A 189 2.21 -0.34 -25.48
N ASP A 190 1.25 -1.25 -25.51
CA ASP A 190 -0.09 -1.02 -24.95
C ASP A 190 -0.20 -1.31 -23.45
N VAL A 191 0.84 -1.87 -22.79
CA VAL A 191 0.75 -2.32 -21.39
C VAL A 191 0.38 -1.15 -20.47
N LEU A 192 1.02 0.00 -20.66
CA LEU A 192 0.72 1.21 -19.89
C LEU A 192 -0.73 1.69 -20.08
N ARG A 193 -1.31 1.51 -21.28
CA ARG A 193 -2.70 1.88 -21.60
C ARG A 193 -3.74 0.92 -21.02
N TYR A 194 -3.34 -0.31 -20.69
CA TYR A 194 -4.17 -1.24 -19.93
C TYR A 194 -3.98 -1.12 -18.41
N GLY A 195 -2.85 -0.56 -17.97
CA GLY A 195 -2.50 -0.32 -16.58
C GLY A 195 -2.71 1.15 -16.15
N PRO A 196 -1.63 1.88 -15.79
CA PRO A 196 -1.73 3.19 -15.15
C PRO A 196 -2.29 4.29 -16.07
N LEU A 197 -2.09 4.20 -17.39
CA LEU A 197 -2.53 5.20 -18.35
C LEU A 197 -3.89 4.88 -18.99
N ARG A 198 -4.68 4.02 -18.34
CA ARG A 198 -5.95 3.52 -18.88
C ARG A 198 -7.01 4.62 -18.95
N PRO A 199 -7.71 4.84 -20.10
CA PRO A 199 -8.72 5.89 -20.24
C PRO A 199 -10.14 5.46 -19.80
N ILE A 200 -10.32 4.27 -19.23
CA ILE A 200 -11.66 3.69 -19.01
C ILE A 200 -12.45 4.46 -17.94
N GLY A 201 -13.70 4.80 -18.28
CA GLY A 201 -14.58 5.58 -17.41
C GLY A 201 -14.32 7.09 -17.47
N LEU A 202 -13.44 7.57 -18.35
CA LEU A 202 -13.11 8.98 -18.51
C LEU A 202 -13.54 9.46 -19.90
N ARG A 203 -14.09 10.68 -19.93
CA ARG A 203 -14.42 11.44 -21.14
C ARG A 203 -14.07 12.90 -20.89
N HIS A 204 -13.68 13.60 -21.94
CA HIS A 204 -13.47 15.04 -21.86
C HIS A 204 -14.80 15.73 -21.51
N PRO A 205 -14.83 16.67 -20.55
CA PRO A 205 -16.08 17.28 -20.06
C PRO A 205 -16.80 18.10 -21.14
N GLU A 206 -16.06 18.80 -21.99
CA GLU A 206 -16.65 19.66 -23.04
C GLU A 206 -16.94 18.90 -24.34
N THR A 207 -15.96 18.17 -24.89
CA THR A 207 -16.10 17.47 -26.19
C THR A 207 -16.77 16.09 -26.07
N GLY A 208 -16.83 15.49 -24.88
CA GLY A 208 -17.34 14.13 -24.66
C GLY A 208 -16.43 13.02 -25.22
N GLU A 209 -15.30 13.38 -25.82
CA GLU A 209 -14.37 12.47 -26.46
C GLU A 209 -13.67 11.58 -25.44
N LYS A 210 -13.40 10.35 -25.87
CA LYS A 210 -12.62 9.40 -25.06
C LYS A 210 -11.15 9.53 -25.48
N PRO A 211 -10.24 9.90 -24.57
CA PRO A 211 -8.82 9.99 -24.87
C PRO A 211 -8.22 8.61 -25.18
N TRP A 212 -7.10 8.59 -25.90
CA TRP A 212 -6.40 7.35 -26.22
C TRP A 212 -5.74 6.75 -24.97
N ALA A 213 -5.04 7.57 -24.20
CA ALA A 213 -4.49 7.27 -22.89
C ALA A 213 -4.66 8.47 -21.95
N VAL A 214 -4.56 8.25 -20.63
CA VAL A 214 -4.70 9.32 -19.63
C VAL A 214 -3.75 9.08 -18.48
N LEU A 215 -2.86 10.04 -18.17
CA LEU A 215 -2.22 10.09 -16.87
C LEU A 215 -3.17 10.78 -15.88
N GLN A 216 -3.48 10.11 -14.77
CA GLN A 216 -4.25 10.72 -13.68
C GLN A 216 -3.30 11.29 -12.63
N LEU A 217 -3.60 12.47 -12.12
CA LEU A 217 -2.91 13.07 -10.98
C LEU A 217 -3.86 13.10 -9.78
N ARG A 218 -3.37 12.73 -8.60
CA ARG A 218 -4.16 12.71 -7.35
C ARG A 218 -3.65 13.75 -6.38
N THR A 219 -4.58 14.45 -5.74
CA THR A 219 -4.29 15.44 -4.69
C THR A 219 -3.43 14.84 -3.58
N GLU A 220 -2.33 15.51 -3.24
CA GLU A 220 -1.40 15.05 -2.19
C GLU A 220 -1.69 15.64 -0.81
N ASN A 221 -2.26 16.84 -0.74
CA ASN A 221 -2.54 17.58 0.49
C ASN A 221 -3.88 18.33 0.43
N SER A 222 -4.40 18.76 1.59
CA SER A 222 -5.71 19.43 1.66
C SER A 222 -5.77 20.76 0.90
N HIS A 223 -4.63 21.44 0.74
CA HIS A 223 -4.50 22.70 0.02
C HIS A 223 -4.48 22.54 -1.51
N ARG A 224 -4.42 21.29 -2.01
CA ARG A 224 -4.29 20.97 -3.44
C ARG A 224 -3.11 21.71 -4.08
N SER A 225 -2.01 21.90 -3.35
CA SER A 225 -0.80 22.57 -3.86
C SER A 225 0.16 21.63 -4.59
N SER A 226 -0.07 20.32 -4.49
CA SER A 226 0.71 19.32 -5.19
C SER A 226 -0.11 18.07 -5.53
N TYR A 227 0.33 17.37 -6.58
CA TYR A 227 -0.34 16.21 -7.13
C TYR A 227 0.62 15.07 -7.46
N ASN A 228 0.27 13.84 -7.05
CA ASN A 228 1.01 12.62 -7.38
C ASN A 228 0.59 12.05 -8.73
N LEU A 229 1.56 11.60 -9.52
CA LEU A 229 1.33 10.92 -10.79
C LEU A 229 0.88 9.47 -10.53
N VAL A 230 -0.41 9.19 -10.67
CA VAL A 230 -1.01 7.93 -10.26
C VAL A 230 -0.49 6.77 -11.10
N GLY A 231 0.15 5.80 -10.44
CA GLY A 231 0.67 4.61 -11.11
C GLY A 231 1.88 4.86 -12.01
N PHE A 232 2.56 6.01 -11.83
CA PHE A 232 3.74 6.38 -12.59
C PHE A 232 5.04 6.10 -11.80
N GLN A 233 5.09 4.96 -11.11
CA GLN A 233 6.25 4.57 -10.33
C GLN A 233 7.46 4.32 -11.24
N THR A 234 8.65 4.78 -10.86
CA THR A 234 9.82 4.70 -11.77
C THR A 234 11.16 4.63 -11.04
N ARG A 235 12.16 4.03 -11.70
CA ARG A 235 13.60 4.11 -11.39
C ARG A 235 14.38 4.88 -12.46
N MET A 236 13.72 5.63 -13.33
CA MET A 236 14.39 6.59 -14.22
C MET A 236 15.26 7.52 -13.39
N THR A 237 16.43 7.89 -13.91
CA THR A 237 17.24 8.96 -13.28
C THR A 237 16.44 10.27 -13.24
N TYR A 238 16.67 11.13 -12.26
CA TYR A 238 15.90 12.37 -12.14
C TYR A 238 15.89 13.23 -13.43
N PRO A 239 17.02 13.43 -14.15
CA PRO A 239 17.00 14.16 -15.42
C PRO A 239 16.08 13.54 -16.47
N GLU A 240 15.98 12.21 -16.49
CA GLU A 240 15.09 11.50 -17.40
C GLU A 240 13.62 11.60 -16.98
N GLN A 241 13.34 11.63 -15.68
CA GLN A 241 11.99 11.92 -15.21
C GLN A 241 11.55 13.32 -15.64
N ASP A 242 12.40 14.33 -15.44
CA ASP A 242 12.14 15.70 -15.89
C ASP A 242 11.86 15.76 -17.41
N ARG A 243 12.67 15.06 -18.21
CA ARG A 243 12.51 15.00 -19.66
C ARG A 243 11.22 14.28 -20.08
N VAL A 244 10.95 13.10 -19.52
CA VAL A 244 9.86 12.21 -19.92
C VAL A 244 8.50 12.77 -19.49
N ILE A 245 8.38 13.29 -18.28
CA ILE A 245 7.12 13.83 -17.75
C ILE A 245 6.66 15.04 -18.56
N LYS A 246 7.60 15.88 -19.01
CA LYS A 246 7.33 17.05 -19.84
C LYS A 246 6.88 16.73 -21.27
N LEU A 247 6.93 15.46 -21.70
CA LEU A 247 6.31 15.04 -22.96
C LEU A 247 4.78 14.99 -22.89
N ILE A 248 4.22 14.95 -21.68
CA ILE A 248 2.77 14.98 -21.47
C ILE A 248 2.31 16.43 -21.64
N PRO A 249 1.38 16.75 -22.56
CA PRO A 249 1.05 18.13 -22.91
C PRO A 249 0.68 19.02 -21.72
N ALA A 250 -0.10 18.47 -20.78
CA ALA A 250 -0.51 19.14 -19.55
C ALA A 250 0.65 19.42 -18.56
N LEU A 251 1.77 18.73 -18.71
CA LEU A 251 2.91 18.75 -17.78
C LEU A 251 4.19 19.28 -18.42
N ARG A 252 4.10 19.94 -19.59
CA ARG A 252 5.28 20.45 -20.32
C ARG A 252 6.14 21.41 -19.50
N GLU A 253 5.51 22.20 -18.63
CA GLU A 253 6.17 23.13 -17.70
C GLU A 253 6.16 22.62 -16.25
N ALA A 254 5.86 21.34 -16.04
CA ALA A 254 5.67 20.82 -14.69
C ALA A 254 6.94 20.99 -13.83
N VAL A 255 6.74 21.46 -12.61
CA VAL A 255 7.76 21.52 -11.56
C VAL A 255 7.60 20.26 -10.71
N ILE A 256 8.61 19.39 -10.74
CA ILE A 256 8.63 18.16 -9.94
C ILE A 256 9.11 18.52 -8.53
N LEU A 257 8.23 18.39 -7.55
CA LEU A 257 8.53 18.63 -6.14
C LEU A 257 9.19 17.42 -5.48
N ARG A 258 8.88 16.22 -5.97
CA ARG A 258 9.50 14.96 -5.53
C ARG A 258 9.58 14.00 -6.71
N HIS A 259 10.79 13.55 -7.03
CA HIS A 259 11.01 12.54 -8.05
C HIS A 259 10.57 11.14 -7.59
N GLY A 260 10.30 10.27 -8.55
CA GLY A 260 10.09 8.85 -8.31
C GLY A 260 11.40 8.14 -8.01
N GLU A 261 11.33 7.10 -7.20
CA GLU A 261 12.49 6.34 -6.72
C GLU A 261 12.12 4.88 -6.53
N MET A 262 13.11 3.99 -6.55
CA MET A 262 12.89 2.57 -6.31
C MET A 262 13.71 2.11 -5.10
N HIS A 263 13.04 1.43 -4.18
CA HIS A 263 13.61 0.98 -2.92
C HIS A 263 13.54 -0.55 -2.83
N ARG A 264 14.61 -1.13 -2.27
CA ARG A 264 14.65 -2.55 -1.94
C ARG A 264 13.99 -2.74 -0.57
N ASN A 265 12.99 -3.60 -0.52
CA ASN A 265 12.27 -3.98 0.68
C ASN A 265 12.66 -5.41 1.06
N SER A 266 13.14 -5.61 2.27
CA SER A 266 13.50 -6.92 2.81
C SER A 266 12.40 -7.47 3.72
N PHE A 267 12.19 -8.78 3.68
CA PHE A 267 11.22 -9.50 4.51
C PHE A 267 11.77 -10.88 4.88
N PHE A 268 11.19 -11.52 5.89
CA PHE A 268 11.50 -12.90 6.27
C PHE A 268 10.45 -13.86 5.72
N ASN A 269 10.85 -15.10 5.44
CA ASN A 269 9.89 -16.16 5.08
C ASN A 269 9.10 -16.60 6.32
N ALA A 270 8.15 -15.74 6.73
CA ALA A 270 7.43 -15.85 7.99
C ALA A 270 6.79 -17.23 8.23
N PRO A 271 6.15 -17.90 7.25
CA PRO A 271 5.53 -19.20 7.48
C PRO A 271 6.49 -20.32 7.88
N VAL A 272 7.76 -20.20 7.51
CA VAL A 272 8.80 -21.21 7.77
C VAL A 272 9.70 -20.77 8.91
N ALA A 273 10.02 -19.48 8.99
CA ALA A 273 11.04 -18.96 9.88
C ALA A 273 10.51 -18.44 11.21
N LEU A 274 9.19 -18.22 11.36
CA LEU A 274 8.59 -17.63 12.57
C LEU A 274 7.52 -18.56 13.17
N GLU A 275 7.51 -18.67 14.49
CA GLU A 275 6.47 -19.37 15.24
C GLU A 275 5.12 -18.66 15.05
N GLY A 276 4.12 -19.40 14.57
CA GLY A 276 2.80 -18.84 14.25
C GLY A 276 2.82 -17.76 13.15
N GLY A 277 3.92 -17.63 12.41
CA GLY A 277 4.09 -16.61 11.36
C GLY A 277 4.46 -15.22 11.87
N MET A 278 4.73 -15.03 13.18
CA MET A 278 5.09 -13.72 13.72
C MET A 278 6.18 -13.74 14.80
N LYS A 279 6.24 -14.79 15.62
CA LYS A 279 7.10 -14.84 16.79
C LYS A 279 8.49 -15.38 16.43
N ILE A 280 9.54 -14.72 16.90
CA ILE A 280 10.91 -15.15 16.65
C ILE A 280 11.19 -16.44 17.45
N PRO A 281 11.64 -17.52 16.79
CA PRO A 281 11.83 -18.80 17.46
C PRO A 281 12.84 -18.76 18.62
N GLY A 282 12.50 -19.46 19.70
CA GLY A 282 13.35 -19.56 20.89
C GLY A 282 13.49 -18.26 21.70
N LEU A 283 12.66 -17.24 21.44
CA LEU A 283 12.51 -16.06 22.29
C LEU A 283 11.12 -16.05 22.93
N ARG A 284 11.00 -15.47 24.14
CA ARG A 284 9.77 -15.60 24.93
C ARG A 284 8.55 -14.97 24.25
N SER A 285 8.55 -13.66 24.02
CA SER A 285 7.45 -12.93 23.36
C SER A 285 8.02 -11.78 22.54
N VAL A 286 8.89 -12.13 21.59
CA VAL A 286 9.46 -11.19 20.62
C VAL A 286 8.85 -11.49 19.25
N TYR A 287 8.18 -10.50 18.69
CA TYR A 287 7.46 -10.63 17.44
C TYR A 287 8.01 -9.70 16.37
N LEU A 288 7.93 -10.11 15.11
CA LEU A 288 8.03 -9.21 13.96
C LEU A 288 6.64 -8.70 13.58
N SER A 289 6.59 -7.52 12.95
CA SER A 289 5.34 -6.97 12.42
C SER A 289 5.54 -6.13 11.15
N GLY A 290 4.42 -5.85 10.48
CA GLY A 290 4.40 -5.10 9.22
C GLY A 290 5.14 -5.82 8.10
N LEU A 291 5.78 -5.04 7.22
CA LEU A 291 6.40 -5.56 5.99
C LEU A 291 7.43 -6.68 6.20
N LEU A 292 8.11 -6.71 7.36
CA LEU A 292 9.06 -7.78 7.69
C LEU A 292 8.42 -9.17 7.67
N LEU A 293 7.10 -9.25 7.91
CA LEU A 293 6.32 -10.48 7.85
C LEU A 293 5.87 -10.85 6.44
N GLY A 294 6.20 -10.08 5.40
CA GLY A 294 5.71 -10.31 4.05
C GLY A 294 4.25 -9.88 3.83
N VAL A 295 3.80 -8.82 4.50
CA VAL A 295 2.61 -8.06 4.09
C VAL A 295 3.03 -6.79 3.34
N GLU A 296 2.24 -6.38 2.35
CA GLU A 296 2.51 -5.18 1.54
C GLU A 296 1.35 -4.19 1.64
N GLY A 297 1.71 -2.93 1.90
CA GLY A 297 0.78 -1.81 2.01
C GLY A 297 0.64 -1.28 3.44
N TYR A 298 0.23 -0.02 3.53
CA TYR A 298 0.04 0.65 4.82
C TYR A 298 -1.03 -0.02 5.66
N VAL A 299 -2.21 -0.31 5.08
CA VAL A 299 -3.35 -0.88 5.81
C VAL A 299 -3.05 -2.30 6.27
N GLU A 300 -2.37 -3.09 5.44
CA GLU A 300 -1.93 -4.43 5.76
C GLU A 300 -0.86 -4.42 6.87
N SER A 301 0.05 -3.44 6.88
CA SER A 301 1.01 -3.26 7.97
C SER A 301 0.34 -2.82 9.27
N ILE A 302 -0.71 -2.00 9.20
CA ILE A 302 -1.53 -1.61 10.37
C ILE A 302 -2.25 -2.83 10.94
N ALA A 303 -2.80 -3.68 10.06
CA ALA A 303 -3.43 -4.94 10.47
C ALA A 303 -2.44 -5.91 11.11
N ALA A 304 -1.26 -6.06 10.53
CA ALA A 304 -0.19 -6.84 11.14
C ALA A 304 0.20 -6.27 12.51
N GLY A 305 0.38 -4.96 12.63
CA GLY A 305 0.72 -4.28 13.88
C GLY A 305 -0.30 -4.54 14.99
N LEU A 306 -1.58 -4.39 14.67
CA LEU A 306 -2.68 -4.66 15.59
C LEU A 306 -2.72 -6.14 16.01
N LEU A 307 -2.63 -7.05 15.05
CA LEU A 307 -2.66 -8.49 15.33
C LEU A 307 -1.46 -8.94 16.17
N THR A 308 -0.26 -8.43 15.89
CA THR A 308 0.93 -8.68 16.69
C THR A 308 0.79 -8.13 18.11
N ALA A 309 0.20 -6.94 18.29
CA ALA A 309 -0.07 -6.37 19.60
C ALA A 309 -1.09 -7.19 20.39
N MET A 310 -2.14 -7.70 19.73
CA MET A 310 -3.10 -8.62 20.35
C MET A 310 -2.42 -9.92 20.82
N TYR A 311 -1.56 -10.52 19.98
CA TYR A 311 -0.82 -11.72 20.37
C TYR A 311 0.15 -11.49 21.53
N LEU A 312 0.87 -10.37 21.49
CA LEU A 312 1.76 -10.02 22.60
C LEU A 312 0.98 -9.80 23.90
N LEU A 313 -0.16 -9.10 23.84
CA LEU A 313 -1.00 -8.88 25.01
C LEU A 313 -1.57 -10.20 25.56
N ALA A 314 -2.00 -11.11 24.69
CA ALA A 314 -2.45 -12.44 25.04
C ALA A 314 -1.37 -13.27 25.76
N ASP A 315 -0.13 -13.25 25.24
CA ASP A 315 1.04 -13.85 25.89
C ASP A 315 1.30 -13.25 27.29
N LEU A 316 1.19 -11.93 27.42
CA LEU A 316 1.40 -11.22 28.69
C LEU A 316 0.30 -11.48 29.72
N SER A 317 -0.95 -11.60 29.27
CA SER A 317 -2.11 -11.82 30.14
C SER A 317 -2.44 -13.29 30.37
N GLY A 318 -1.70 -14.22 29.75
CA GLY A 318 -2.00 -15.66 29.81
C GLY A 318 -3.36 -16.01 29.20
N THR A 319 -3.85 -15.19 28.27
CA THR A 319 -5.15 -15.37 27.61
C THR A 319 -4.96 -15.99 26.24
N THR A 320 -5.87 -16.87 25.82
CA THR A 320 -5.87 -17.42 24.45
C THR A 320 -6.79 -16.61 23.57
N LEU A 321 -6.30 -16.15 22.42
CA LEU A 321 -7.14 -15.53 21.40
C LEU A 321 -7.86 -16.60 20.57
N PRO A 322 -9.17 -16.43 20.26
CA PRO A 322 -9.84 -17.28 19.30
C PRO A 322 -9.20 -17.14 17.92
N ALA A 323 -9.08 -18.25 17.20
CA ALA A 323 -8.49 -18.27 15.86
C ALA A 323 -9.29 -17.37 14.91
N LEU A 324 -8.59 -16.49 14.22
CA LEU A 324 -9.19 -15.57 13.26
C LEU A 324 -9.53 -16.34 11.96
N PRO A 325 -10.78 -16.30 11.48
CA PRO A 325 -11.17 -17.10 10.32
C PRO A 325 -10.44 -16.63 9.04
N GLN A 326 -9.88 -17.56 8.26
CA GLN A 326 -9.22 -17.27 6.97
C GLN A 326 -10.16 -16.57 5.96
N THR A 327 -11.46 -16.66 6.17
CA THR A 327 -12.49 -15.99 5.37
C THR A 327 -12.55 -14.48 5.58
N THR A 328 -11.91 -13.95 6.63
CA THR A 328 -11.80 -12.51 6.93
C THR A 328 -10.58 -11.88 6.25
N CYS A 329 -10.51 -10.55 6.18
CA CYS A 329 -9.33 -9.87 5.60
C CYS A 329 -8.08 -10.11 6.46
N MET A 330 -8.18 -9.82 7.75
CA MET A 330 -7.07 -10.02 8.69
C MET A 330 -6.70 -11.51 8.80
N GLY A 331 -7.66 -12.42 8.78
CA GLY A 331 -7.40 -13.87 8.85
C GLY A 331 -6.78 -14.43 7.56
N GLY A 332 -7.15 -13.89 6.40
CA GLY A 332 -6.49 -14.20 5.13
C GLY A 332 -5.02 -13.76 5.12
N LEU A 333 -4.74 -12.55 5.62
CA LEU A 333 -3.36 -12.06 5.80
C LEU A 333 -2.59 -12.90 6.82
N GLN A 334 -3.20 -13.24 7.95
CA GLN A 334 -2.60 -14.11 8.95
C GLN A 334 -2.26 -15.48 8.35
N SER A 335 -3.19 -16.10 7.62
CA SER A 335 -2.97 -17.40 7.01
C SER A 335 -1.81 -17.37 6.02
N HIS A 336 -1.67 -16.28 5.25
CA HIS A 336 -0.54 -16.08 4.33
C HIS A 336 0.81 -16.07 5.04
N ILE A 337 0.91 -15.43 6.20
CA ILE A 337 2.17 -15.34 6.96
C ILE A 337 2.42 -16.55 7.87
N SER A 338 1.41 -17.37 8.16
CA SER A 338 1.52 -18.51 9.07
C SER A 338 1.56 -19.88 8.37
N ILE A 339 1.11 -19.99 7.12
CA ILE A 339 0.97 -21.27 6.41
C ILE A 339 1.93 -21.31 5.21
N PRO A 340 2.91 -22.25 5.18
CA PRO A 340 3.81 -22.38 4.03
C PRO A 340 3.05 -22.69 2.74
N SER A 341 3.28 -21.89 1.70
CA SER A 341 2.71 -22.11 0.37
C SER A 341 3.68 -21.74 -0.74
N GLY A 342 4.19 -22.74 -1.46
CA GLY A 342 5.02 -22.54 -2.64
C GLY A 342 6.18 -21.55 -2.42
N GLN A 343 6.42 -20.69 -3.41
CA GLN A 343 7.37 -19.59 -3.26
C GLN A 343 6.71 -18.43 -2.49
N TYR A 344 7.22 -18.18 -1.29
CA TYR A 344 6.72 -17.12 -0.44
C TYR A 344 7.10 -15.73 -0.97
N SER A 345 6.14 -14.80 -0.99
CA SER A 345 6.35 -13.41 -1.41
C SER A 345 5.37 -12.50 -0.68
N PRO A 346 5.71 -11.21 -0.50
CA PRO A 346 4.84 -10.29 0.20
C PRO A 346 3.53 -10.11 -0.55
N THR A 347 2.45 -9.87 0.20
CA THR A 347 1.11 -9.75 -0.40
C THR A 347 0.31 -8.62 0.23
N ASN A 348 -0.58 -8.05 -0.57
CA ASN A 348 -1.66 -7.21 -0.08
C ASN A 348 -2.95 -8.01 0.10
N VAL A 349 -3.95 -7.40 0.73
CA VAL A 349 -5.25 -8.04 0.89
C VAL A 349 -5.98 -8.15 -0.46
N HIS A 350 -6.37 -9.36 -0.82
CA HIS A 350 -7.13 -9.64 -2.04
C HIS A 350 -7.97 -10.92 -1.91
N PHE A 351 -8.97 -11.11 -2.78
CA PHE A 351 -9.90 -12.26 -2.74
C PHE A 351 -9.22 -13.64 -2.80
N GLY A 352 -7.99 -13.71 -3.30
CA GLY A 352 -7.22 -14.95 -3.42
C GLY A 352 -6.72 -15.52 -2.10
N LEU A 353 -6.68 -14.70 -1.04
CA LEU A 353 -6.29 -15.14 0.31
C LEU A 353 -7.41 -15.90 1.03
N TRP A 354 -8.63 -15.86 0.50
CA TRP A 354 -9.80 -16.46 1.14
C TRP A 354 -10.14 -17.83 0.54
N PRO A 355 -10.72 -18.75 1.33
CA PRO A 355 -11.27 -19.99 0.82
C PRO A 355 -12.27 -19.72 -0.30
N ARG A 356 -12.25 -20.52 -1.38
CA ARG A 356 -13.19 -20.32 -2.48
C ARG A 356 -14.63 -20.61 -2.04
N ILE A 357 -15.60 -20.06 -2.77
CA ILE A 357 -17.00 -20.49 -2.71
C ILE A 357 -17.20 -21.46 -3.86
N ASP A 358 -17.62 -22.68 -3.53
CA ASP A 358 -17.88 -23.73 -4.50
C ASP A 358 -19.08 -23.39 -5.38
N GLY A 359 -19.06 -23.88 -6.62
CA GLY A 359 -20.13 -23.71 -7.60
C GLY A 359 -19.85 -22.71 -8.72
N LYS A 360 -20.61 -22.87 -9.81
CA LYS A 360 -20.54 -21.98 -10.97
C LYS A 360 -21.38 -20.74 -10.71
N MET A 361 -20.72 -19.59 -10.62
CA MET A 361 -21.38 -18.29 -10.53
C MET A 361 -20.57 -17.21 -11.24
N PRO A 362 -21.23 -16.13 -11.73
CA PRO A 362 -20.54 -14.98 -12.29
C PRO A 362 -19.53 -14.37 -11.30
N LYS A 363 -18.40 -13.87 -11.80
CA LYS A 363 -17.31 -13.31 -10.99
C LYS A 363 -17.79 -12.24 -10.00
N LYS A 364 -18.71 -11.36 -10.44
CA LYS A 364 -19.30 -10.31 -9.61
C LYS A 364 -20.04 -10.87 -8.40
N HIS A 365 -20.98 -11.80 -8.62
CA HIS A 365 -21.73 -12.44 -7.53
C HIS A 365 -20.83 -13.24 -6.58
N ARG A 366 -19.75 -13.84 -7.11
CA ARG A 366 -18.75 -14.52 -6.26
C ARG A 366 -18.06 -13.54 -5.31
N HIS A 367 -17.61 -12.39 -5.82
CA HIS A 367 -16.95 -11.38 -4.99
C HIS A 367 -17.89 -10.83 -3.91
N GLU A 368 -19.15 -10.56 -4.26
CA GLU A 368 -20.18 -10.12 -3.30
C GLU A 368 -20.43 -11.17 -2.20
N ALA A 369 -20.55 -12.45 -2.58
CA ALA A 369 -20.72 -13.54 -1.63
C ALA A 369 -19.49 -13.73 -0.71
N LEU A 370 -18.29 -13.58 -1.26
CA LEU A 370 -17.04 -13.62 -0.50
C LEU A 370 -16.96 -12.50 0.54
N ILE A 371 -17.30 -11.26 0.18
CA ILE A 371 -17.36 -10.13 1.12
C ILE A 371 -18.40 -10.38 2.21
N LYS A 372 -19.60 -10.83 1.84
CA LYS A 372 -20.67 -11.10 2.80
C LYS A 372 -20.23 -12.15 3.84
N ARG A 373 -19.60 -13.23 3.39
CA ARG A 373 -19.05 -14.27 4.29
C ARG A 373 -17.94 -13.69 5.19
N SER A 374 -17.01 -12.90 4.64
CA SER A 374 -15.97 -12.21 5.41
C SER A 374 -16.56 -11.37 6.54
N GLN A 375 -17.60 -10.59 6.25
CA GLN A 375 -18.27 -9.73 7.24
C GLN A 375 -18.98 -10.52 8.34
N GLN A 376 -19.68 -11.59 7.95
CA GLN A 376 -20.38 -12.48 8.88
C GLN A 376 -19.39 -13.19 9.81
N ASP A 377 -18.35 -13.80 9.24
CA ASP A 377 -17.35 -14.55 10.01
C ASP A 377 -16.51 -13.64 10.90
N PHE A 378 -16.18 -12.42 10.43
CA PHE A 378 -15.48 -11.42 11.26
C PHE A 378 -16.34 -10.98 12.44
N THR A 379 -17.63 -10.71 12.22
CA THR A 379 -18.56 -10.33 13.30
C THR A 379 -18.70 -11.48 14.31
N ALA A 380 -18.84 -12.71 13.83
CA ALA A 380 -18.91 -13.88 14.70
C ALA A 380 -17.62 -14.03 15.53
N TRP A 381 -16.45 -13.89 14.92
CA TRP A 381 -15.17 -13.94 15.61
C TRP A 381 -15.01 -12.80 16.62
N TYR A 382 -15.34 -11.55 16.26
CA TYR A 382 -15.26 -10.39 17.16
C TYR A 382 -16.07 -10.63 18.45
N ASN A 383 -17.27 -11.19 18.33
CA ASN A 383 -18.12 -11.51 19.50
C ASN A 383 -17.57 -12.64 20.39
N THR A 384 -16.57 -13.40 19.92
CA THR A 384 -15.86 -14.40 20.73
C THR A 384 -14.62 -13.84 21.43
N LEU A 385 -14.22 -12.60 21.13
CA LEU A 385 -13.06 -11.99 21.77
C LEU A 385 -13.28 -11.81 23.28
N PRO A 386 -12.29 -12.14 24.12
CA PRO A 386 -12.34 -11.81 25.53
C PRO A 386 -12.51 -10.29 25.74
N PRO A 387 -13.12 -9.82 26.85
CA PRO A 387 -13.38 -8.39 27.10
C PRO A 387 -12.14 -7.49 26.98
N LEU A 388 -10.95 -8.03 27.28
CA LEU A 388 -9.66 -7.33 27.13
C LEU A 388 -9.37 -6.87 25.68
N PHE A 389 -9.94 -7.56 24.69
CA PHE A 389 -9.69 -7.34 23.27
C PHE A 389 -10.89 -6.73 22.53
N GLN A 390 -11.99 -6.48 23.23
CA GLN A 390 -13.13 -5.77 22.67
C GLN A 390 -12.93 -4.27 22.84
N VAL A 391 -13.24 -3.50 21.81
CA VAL A 391 -13.27 -2.05 21.89
C VAL A 391 -14.47 -1.67 22.75
N GLN A 392 -14.21 -0.94 23.84
CA GLN A 392 -15.24 -0.47 24.78
C GLN A 392 -16.00 0.74 24.23
#